data_AF-R9KM04-F1
#
_entry.id   AF-R9KM04-F1
#
_cell.length_a   1.000
_cell.length_b   1.000
_cell.length_c   1.000
_cell.angle_alpha   90.00
_cell.angle_beta   90.00
_cell.angle_gamma   90.00
#
_symmetry.space_group_name_H-M   'P 1'
#
loop_
_entity.id
_entity.type
_entity.pdbx_description
1 polymer ?
#
loop_
_entity_poly.entity_id
_entity_poly.type
_entity_poly.pdbx_seq_one_letter_code
_entity_poly.pdbx_strand_id
1 'polypeptide(L)'
;MMKIVKPRMSSYVDRGNELIKKDKTNEAMQLVSKGLQYYSERIIDAISPYAKADAGLIVLVLRHIADEVERNNPGAKELSEGMKKCVNMPPLVEIEKVKKANKR
;
A
#
# COMPACT_ATOMS: atom_id res chain seq x y z
N MET A 1 32.69 -1.44 2.93
CA MET A 1 31.56 -0.49 2.83
C MET A 1 30.47 -0.93 3.80
N MET A 2 30.29 -0.22 4.93
CA MET A 2 29.23 -0.53 5.88
C MET A 2 27.88 -0.15 5.26
N LYS A 3 27.08 -1.15 4.89
CA LYS A 3 25.67 -0.93 4.55
C LYS A 3 24.95 -0.53 5.84
N ILE A 4 24.54 0.73 5.93
CA ILE A 4 23.54 1.15 6.93
C ILE A 4 22.25 0.43 6.56
N VAL A 5 22.02 -0.74 7.16
CA VAL A 5 20.74 -1.46 7.02
C VAL A 5 19.72 -0.65 7.80
N LYS A 6 18.91 0.15 7.10
CA LYS A 6 17.74 0.76 7.73
C LYS A 6 16.87 -0.37 8.31
N PRO A 7 16.50 -0.33 9.60
CA PRO A 7 15.64 -1.36 10.16
C PRO A 7 14.35 -1.41 9.34
N ARG A 8 14.08 -2.57 8.74
CA ARG A 8 12.83 -2.79 8.00
C ARG A 8 11.69 -2.71 9.00
N MET A 9 10.65 -1.97 8.65
CA MET A 9 9.43 -1.96 9.46
C MET A 9 8.92 -3.40 9.64
N SER A 10 8.57 -3.76 10.88
CA SER A 10 8.04 -5.09 11.17
C SER A 10 6.74 -5.32 10.40
N SER A 11 6.61 -6.50 9.78
CA SER A 11 5.47 -6.88 8.96
C SER A 11 4.16 -6.77 9.73
N TYR A 12 3.17 -6.06 9.18
CA TYR A 12 1.81 -6.00 9.71
C TYR A 12 1.13 -7.38 9.64
N VAL A 13 1.41 -8.14 8.58
CA VAL A 13 0.83 -9.47 8.36
C VAL A 13 1.39 -10.48 9.35
N ASP A 14 2.70 -10.53 9.54
CA ASP A 14 3.33 -11.51 10.45
C ASP A 14 2.87 -11.24 11.89
N ARG A 15 2.85 -9.97 12.31
CA ARG A 15 2.34 -9.57 13.61
C ARG A 15 0.85 -9.84 13.76
N GLY A 16 0.06 -9.70 12.68
CA GLY A 16 -1.35 -10.05 12.66
C GLY A 16 -1.56 -11.55 12.86
N ASN A 17 -0.76 -12.39 12.19
CA ASN A 17 -0.79 -13.84 12.34
C ASN A 17 -0.43 -14.27 13.77
N GLU A 18 0.53 -13.61 14.42
CA GLU A 18 0.86 -13.87 15.83
C GLU A 18 -0.29 -13.52 16.79
N LEU A 19 -1.12 -12.52 16.46
CA LEU A 19 -2.32 -12.21 17.23
C LEU A 19 -3.42 -13.25 17.00
N ILE A 20 -3.59 -13.73 15.77
CA ILE A 20 -4.55 -14.80 15.45
C ILE A 20 -4.20 -16.09 16.22
N LYS A 21 -2.92 -16.47 16.29
CA LYS A 21 -2.45 -17.64 17.06
C LYS A 21 -2.75 -17.54 18.57
N LYS A 22 -3.03 -16.33 19.07
CA LYS A 22 -3.36 -16.05 20.47
C LYS A 22 -4.86 -15.78 20.66
N ASP A 23 -5.69 -16.16 19.70
CA ASP A 23 -7.14 -15.92 19.67
C ASP A 23 -7.54 -14.42 19.74
N LYS A 24 -6.62 -13.52 19.36
CA LYS A 24 -6.80 -12.06 19.36
C LYS A 24 -7.18 -11.53 17.97
N THR A 25 -8.18 -12.14 17.35
CA THR A 25 -8.58 -11.85 15.96
C THR A 25 -8.95 -10.38 15.73
N ASN A 26 -9.63 -9.73 16.68
CA ASN A 26 -9.97 -8.31 16.56
C ASN A 26 -8.72 -7.40 16.55
N GLU A 27 -7.73 -7.68 17.39
CA GLU A 27 -6.47 -6.93 17.41
C GLU A 27 -5.69 -7.16 16.10
N ALA A 28 -5.72 -8.39 15.58
CA ALA A 28 -5.10 -8.73 14.30
C ALA A 28 -5.73 -7.92 13.15
N MET A 29 -7.07 -7.86 13.08
CA MET A 29 -7.78 -7.08 12.08
C MET A 29 -7.43 -5.59 12.17
N GLN A 30 -7.44 -5.01 13.36
CA GLN A 30 -7.04 -3.61 13.55
C GLN A 30 -5.59 -3.35 13.10
N LEU A 31 -4.69 -4.30 13.33
CA LEU A 31 -3.30 -4.19 12.92
C LEU A 31 -3.15 -4.24 11.39
N VAL A 32 -3.87 -5.15 10.72
CA VAL A 32 -3.89 -5.23 9.26
C VAL A 32 -4.49 -3.95 8.65
N SER A 33 -5.59 -3.43 9.21
CA SER A 33 -6.17 -2.15 8.77
C SER A 33 -5.18 -0.99 8.89
N LYS A 34 -4.40 -0.92 9.97
CA LYS A 34 -3.31 0.06 10.12
C LYS A 34 -2.23 -0.11 9.05
N GLY A 35 -1.91 -1.35 8.68
CA GLY A 35 -0.97 -1.65 7.61
C GLY A 35 -1.46 -1.17 6.26
N LEU A 36 -2.74 -1.40 5.96
CA LEU A 36 -3.37 -0.93 4.72
C LEU A 36 -3.39 0.59 4.67
N GLN A 37 -3.84 1.25 5.73
CA GLN A 37 -3.81 2.71 5.81
C GLN A 37 -2.39 3.27 5.61
N TYR A 38 -1.39 2.69 6.28
CA TYR A 38 0.00 3.11 6.15
C TYR A 38 0.51 3.05 4.70
N TYR A 39 0.24 1.95 3.98
CA TYR A 39 0.66 1.85 2.58
C TYR A 39 -0.18 2.75 1.66
N SER A 40 -1.47 2.89 1.90
CA SER A 40 -2.34 3.80 1.15
C SER A 40 -1.85 5.24 1.23
N GLU A 41 -1.62 5.77 2.43
CA GLU A 41 -1.14 7.14 2.65
C GLU A 41 0.19 7.39 1.93
N ARG A 42 1.15 6.45 2.04
CA ARG A 42 2.44 6.59 1.37
C ARG A 42 2.35 6.58 -0.16
N ILE A 43 1.48 5.76 -0.72
CA ILE A 43 1.29 5.70 -2.18
C ILE A 43 0.61 6.99 -2.64
N ILE A 44 -0.44 7.45 -1.94
CA ILE A 44 -1.14 8.70 -2.23
C ILE A 44 -0.17 9.88 -2.20
N ASP A 45 0.63 9.99 -1.14
CA ASP A 45 1.60 11.07 -0.99
C ASP A 45 2.69 11.03 -2.07
N ALA A 46 3.08 9.84 -2.53
CA ALA A 46 4.11 9.68 -3.56
C ALA A 46 3.61 10.07 -4.96
N ILE A 47 2.33 9.85 -5.25
CA ILE A 47 1.74 10.19 -6.56
C ILE A 47 1.06 11.55 -6.59
N SER A 48 0.92 12.22 -5.44
CA SER A 48 0.16 13.48 -5.32
C SER A 48 1.06 14.70 -5.09
N PRO A 49 0.73 15.87 -5.69
CA PRO A 49 -0.28 16.06 -6.73
C PRO A 49 0.24 15.56 -8.09
N TYR A 50 -0.68 15.14 -8.96
CA TYR A 50 -0.37 14.80 -10.35
C TYR A 50 -1.27 15.58 -11.32
N ALA A 51 -0.83 15.70 -12.58
CA ALA A 51 -1.66 16.33 -13.61
C ALA A 51 -2.78 15.36 -14.04
N LYS A 52 -4.01 15.85 -14.14
CA LYS A 52 -5.19 15.02 -14.53
C LYS A 52 -4.98 14.21 -15.82
N ALA A 53 -4.26 14.77 -16.80
CA ALA A 53 -3.94 14.09 -18.06
C ALA A 53 -2.99 12.88 -17.87
N ASP A 54 -2.17 12.89 -16.82
CA ASP A 54 -1.21 11.82 -16.52
C ASP A 54 -1.83 10.68 -15.68
N ALA A 55 -3.12 10.77 -15.33
CA ALA A 55 -3.81 9.71 -14.56
C ALA A 55 -3.62 8.32 -15.20
N GLY A 56 -3.67 8.25 -16.55
CA GLY A 56 -3.45 7.02 -17.29
C GLY A 56 -2.04 6.44 -17.11
N LEU A 57 -1.01 7.30 -17.04
CA LEU A 57 0.37 6.88 -16.81
C LEU A 57 0.56 6.32 -15.40
N ILE A 58 -0.05 6.97 -14.40
CA ILE A 58 -0.01 6.50 -13.01
C ILE A 58 -0.65 5.12 -12.88
N VAL A 59 -1.83 4.94 -13.48
CA VAL A 59 -2.52 3.64 -13.48
C VAL A 59 -1.68 2.56 -14.14
N LEU A 60 -1.05 2.86 -15.28
CA LEU A 60 -0.17 1.91 -15.99
C LEU A 60 1.01 1.47 -15.11
N VAL A 61 1.72 2.44 -14.53
CA VAL A 61 2.91 2.18 -13.71
C VAL A 61 2.56 1.42 -12.43
N LEU A 62 1.48 1.80 -11.73
CA LEU A 62 1.07 1.12 -10.49
C LEU A 62 0.66 -0.34 -10.74
N ARG A 63 -0.04 -0.62 -11.84
CA ARG A 63 -0.39 -2.01 -12.23
C ARG A 63 0.85 -2.83 -12.55
N HIS A 64 1.76 -2.29 -13.35
CA HIS A 64 3.00 -2.97 -13.67
C HIS A 64 3.81 -3.31 -12.40
N ILE A 65 3.93 -2.36 -11.47
CA ILE A 65 4.61 -2.59 -10.19
C ILE A 65 3.89 -3.68 -9.38
N ALA A 66 2.56 -3.67 -9.32
CA ALA A 66 1.80 -4.70 -8.63
C ALA A 66 2.05 -6.10 -9.24
N ASP A 67 2.04 -6.21 -10.57
CA ASP A 67 2.31 -7.48 -11.27
C ASP A 67 3.73 -7.99 -10.99
N GLU A 68 4.73 -7.11 -10.95
CA GLU A 68 6.11 -7.49 -10.58
C GLU A 68 6.20 -7.91 -9.11
N VAL A 69 5.47 -7.27 -8.19
CA VAL A 69 5.42 -7.67 -6.79
C VAL A 69 4.78 -9.05 -6.65
N GLU A 70 3.65 -9.30 -7.32
CA GLU A 70 3.00 -10.62 -7.32
C GLU A 70 3.92 -11.71 -7.90
N ARG A 71 4.61 -11.42 -9.02
CA ARG A 71 5.54 -12.39 -9.64
C ARG A 71 6.70 -12.76 -8.74
N ASN A 72 7.22 -11.80 -7.98
CA ASN A 72 8.40 -12.00 -7.13
C ASN A 72 8.07 -12.52 -5.73
N ASN A 73 6.81 -12.53 -5.31
CA ASN A 73 6.40 -12.90 -3.96
C ASN A 73 5.28 -13.96 -4.00
N PRO A 74 5.62 -15.25 -3.93
CA PRO A 74 4.63 -16.33 -3.87
C PRO A 74 3.63 -16.11 -2.72
N GLY A 75 2.33 -16.24 -2.99
CA GLY A 75 1.27 -16.01 -2.01
C GLY A 75 0.77 -14.56 -1.91
N ALA A 76 1.45 -13.59 -2.53
CA ALA A 76 1.04 -12.18 -2.46
C ALA A 76 -0.30 -11.93 -3.17
N LYS A 77 -0.52 -12.59 -4.31
CA LYS A 77 -1.77 -12.49 -5.08
C LYS A 77 -2.94 -13.05 -4.29
N GLU A 78 -2.80 -14.26 -3.75
CA GLU A 78 -3.82 -14.94 -2.95
C GLU A 78 -4.15 -14.13 -1.69
N LEU A 79 -3.13 -13.55 -1.03
CA LEU A 79 -3.32 -12.68 0.12
C LEU A 79 -4.10 -11.42 -0.25
N SER A 80 -3.72 -10.75 -1.34
CA SER A 80 -4.39 -9.55 -1.85
C SER A 80 -5.86 -9.81 -2.18
N GLU A 81 -6.14 -10.90 -2.91
CA GLU A 81 -7.50 -11.32 -3.26
C GLU A 81 -8.33 -11.71 -2.03
N GLY A 82 -7.71 -12.37 -1.04
CA GLY A 82 -8.35 -12.68 0.24
C GLY A 82 -8.70 -11.41 1.01
N MET A 83 -7.78 -10.44 1.08
CA MET A 83 -8.00 -9.17 1.77
C MET A 83 -9.07 -8.31 1.12
N LYS A 84 -9.18 -8.31 -0.22
CA LYS A 84 -10.23 -7.57 -0.96
C LYS A 84 -11.65 -7.94 -0.51
N LYS A 85 -11.87 -9.17 -0.04
CA LYS A 85 -13.19 -9.63 0.41
C LYS A 85 -13.57 -9.09 1.80
N CYS A 86 -12.59 -8.67 2.58
CA CYS A 86 -12.74 -8.37 4.00
C CYS A 86 -12.39 -6.91 4.34
N VAL A 87 -11.91 -6.12 3.39
CA VAL A 87 -11.44 -4.75 3.66
C VAL A 87 -11.99 -3.74 2.66
N ASN A 88 -12.57 -2.66 3.19
CA ASN A 88 -12.86 -1.44 2.44
C ASN A 88 -11.59 -0.58 2.36
N MET A 89 -11.07 -0.40 1.15
CA MET A 89 -9.94 0.51 0.94
C MET A 89 -10.39 1.97 1.13
N PRO A 90 -9.60 2.81 1.81
CA PRO A 90 -9.92 4.23 1.92
C PRO A 90 -9.94 4.87 0.51
N PRO A 91 -10.88 5.79 0.24
CA PRO A 91 -10.95 6.46 -1.05
C PRO A 91 -9.70 7.32 -1.26
N LEU A 92 -9.24 7.39 -2.52
CA LEU A 92 -8.29 8.42 -2.94
C LEU A 92 -9.02 9.76 -2.87
N VAL A 93 -8.81 10.53 -1.81
CA VAL A 93 -9.31 11.90 -1.74
C VAL A 93 -8.43 12.74 -2.66
N GLU A 94 -8.87 12.93 -3.90
CA GLU A 94 -8.24 13.89 -4.81
C GLU A 94 -8.45 15.30 -4.25
N ILE A 95 -7.45 15.81 -3.54
CA ILE A 95 -7.40 17.24 -3.27
C ILE A 95 -6.94 17.86 -4.59
N GLU A 96 -7.87 18.47 -5.34
CA GLU A 96 -7.56 19.36 -6.46
C GLU A 96 -6.74 20.55 -5.92
N LYS A 97 -5.44 20.33 -5.66
CA LYS A 97 -4.51 21.42 -5.48
C LYS A 97 -4.21 21.92 -6.88
N VAL A 98 -4.89 22.99 -7.27
CA VAL A 98 -4.52 23.87 -8.38
C VAL A 98 -3.14 24.46 -8.08
N LYS A 99 -2.10 23.64 -8.12
CA LYS A 99 -0.71 24.09 -8.13
C LYS A 99 -0.37 24.34 -9.60
N LYS A 100 0.06 25.56 -9.90
CA LYS A 100 0.55 25.92 -11.24
C LYS A 100 1.55 24.88 -11.70
N ALA A 101 1.40 24.43 -12.94
CA ALA A 101 2.33 23.50 -13.56
C ALA A 101 3.76 24.06 -13.40
N ASN A 102 4.69 23.21 -12.96
CA ASN A 102 6.13 23.50 -13.02
C ASN A 102 6.55 23.41 -14.50
N LYS A 103 6.14 24.40 -15.29
CA LYS A 103 6.67 24.62 -16.63
C LYS A 103 8.05 25.25 -16.43
N ARG A 104 9.10 24.48 -16.65
CA ARG A 104 10.45 25.03 -16.84
C ARG A 104 10.50 25.75 -18.18
#